data_AF-X1EBI4-F1
#
_entry.id   AF-X1EBI4-F1
#
_cell.length_a   1.000
_cell.length_b   1.000
_cell.length_c   1.000
_cell.angle_alpha   90.00
_cell.angle_beta   90.00
_cell.angle_gamma   90.00
#
_symmetry.space_group_name_H-M   'P 1'
#
loop_
_entity.id
_entity.type
_entity.pdbx_description
1 polymer ?
#
loop_
_entity_poly.entity_id
_entity_poly.type
_entity_poly.pdbx_seq_one_letter_code
_entity_poly.pdbx_strand_id
1 'polypeptide(L)'
;MQSSKYSIEDYQRAGDDMFNRLHLDSYPVSIKYIKNIEDDIPVGVRRPIDTKEKMSICQAFTYARRFKQKFCITAADNFCTPSSVAHGWVPLTMEEFVESQVRQKWSKDAQAEKRRAEHTYAQNFKNIIELAYRGVIVSPLTETPVIPDAIM
;
A
#
# COMPACT_ATOMS: atom_id res chain seq x y z
N MET A 1 1.37 -18.98 -10.37
CA MET A 1 0.94 -18.45 -9.06
C MET A 1 0.93 -19.60 -8.08
N GLN A 2 1.72 -19.53 -7.01
CA GLN A 2 1.58 -20.50 -5.91
C GLN A 2 0.21 -20.28 -5.27
N SER A 3 -0.64 -21.31 -5.29
CA SER A 3 -1.89 -21.29 -4.54
C SER A 3 -1.53 -21.20 -3.05
N SER A 4 -2.05 -20.19 -2.36
CA SER A 4 -1.85 -20.04 -0.92
C SER A 4 -2.39 -21.28 -0.21
N LYS A 5 -1.61 -21.81 0.74
CA LYS A 5 -2.03 -22.93 1.60
C LYS A 5 -3.25 -22.58 2.47
N TYR A 6 -3.47 -21.29 2.73
CA TYR A 6 -4.48 -20.78 3.66
C TYR A 6 -5.62 -20.09 2.92
N SER A 7 -6.85 -20.29 3.40
CA SER A 7 -8.05 -19.63 2.86
C SER A 7 -8.24 -18.22 3.44
N ILE A 8 -9.20 -17.48 2.90
CA ILE A 8 -9.59 -16.15 3.42
C ILE A 8 -10.05 -16.28 4.88
N GLU A 9 -10.87 -17.29 5.18
CA GLU A 9 -11.40 -17.55 6.52
C GLU A 9 -10.29 -17.86 7.53
N ASP A 10 -9.21 -18.52 7.10
CA ASP A 10 -8.05 -18.75 7.96
C ASP A 10 -7.36 -17.44 8.35
N TYR A 11 -7.19 -16.51 7.41
CA TYR A 11 -6.64 -15.19 7.68
C TYR A 11 -7.55 -14.34 8.57
N GLN A 12 -8.86 -14.36 8.32
CA GLN A 12 -9.83 -13.64 9.15
C GLN A 12 -9.80 -14.15 10.60
N ARG A 13 -9.81 -15.48 10.78
CA ARG A 13 -9.68 -16.11 12.10
C ARG A 13 -8.37 -15.76 12.79
N ALA A 14 -7.26 -15.73 12.06
CA ALA A 14 -5.96 -15.32 12.59
C ALA A 14 -5.97 -13.84 13.00
N GLY A 15 -6.61 -12.97 12.22
CA GLY A 15 -6.80 -11.57 12.56
C GLY A 15 -7.58 -11.38 13.87
N ASP A 16 -8.67 -12.13 14.04
CA ASP A 16 -9.46 -12.11 15.28
C ASP A 16 -8.66 -12.65 16.46
N ASP A 17 -7.94 -13.75 16.28
CA ASP A 17 -7.10 -14.36 17.32
C ASP A 17 -6.00 -13.38 17.78
N MET A 18 -5.28 -12.76 16.84
CA MET A 18 -4.25 -11.76 17.13
C MET A 18 -4.83 -10.55 17.86
N PHE A 19 -5.93 -9.99 17.36
CA PHE A 19 -6.55 -8.81 17.93
C PHE A 19 -6.99 -9.06 19.39
N ASN A 20 -7.67 -10.17 19.63
CA ASN A 20 -8.22 -10.49 20.95
C ASN A 20 -7.14 -10.96 21.94
N ARG A 21 -6.18 -11.80 21.52
CA ARG A 21 -5.17 -12.35 22.44
C ARG A 21 -4.09 -11.35 22.78
N LEU A 22 -3.65 -10.58 21.81
CA LEU A 22 -2.62 -9.56 22.02
C LEU A 22 -3.21 -8.24 22.51
N HIS A 23 -4.54 -8.12 22.58
CA HIS A 23 -5.25 -6.91 23.00
C HIS A 23 -4.77 -5.69 22.22
N LEU A 24 -4.71 -5.82 20.89
CA LEU A 24 -4.19 -4.77 20.03
C LEU A 24 -5.09 -3.53 20.07
N ASP A 25 -4.49 -2.35 20.09
CA ASP A 25 -5.23 -1.07 20.05
C ASP A 25 -5.94 -0.82 18.71
N SER A 26 -5.66 -1.63 17.68
CA SER A 26 -6.28 -1.53 16.36
C SER A 26 -6.23 -2.85 15.60
N TYR A 27 -7.07 -2.99 14.58
CA TYR A 27 -7.13 -4.21 13.77
C TYR A 27 -5.83 -4.42 12.99
N PRO A 28 -5.29 -5.65 12.93
CA PRO A 28 -4.26 -6.00 11.95
C PRO A 28 -4.77 -5.71 10.54
N VAL A 29 -3.87 -5.37 9.62
CA VAL A 29 -4.18 -4.97 8.25
C VAL A 29 -3.68 -6.03 7.29
N SER A 30 -4.54 -6.44 6.37
CA SER A 30 -4.19 -7.24 5.20
C SER A 30 -3.82 -6.32 4.04
N ILE A 31 -2.72 -6.63 3.36
CA ILE A 31 -2.28 -5.94 2.14
C ILE A 31 -2.17 -6.96 1.00
N LYS A 32 -2.79 -6.65 -0.13
CA LYS A 32 -2.73 -7.46 -1.35
C LYS A 32 -2.35 -6.59 -2.53
N TYR A 33 -1.30 -6.95 -3.26
CA TYR A 33 -0.94 -6.27 -4.49
C TYR A 33 -1.77 -6.83 -5.65
N ILE A 34 -2.24 -5.93 -6.52
CA ILE A 34 -3.06 -6.30 -7.70
C ILE A 34 -2.38 -5.89 -9.00
N LYS A 35 -2.68 -6.62 -10.07
CA LYS A 35 -2.15 -6.31 -11.42
C LYS A 35 -3.25 -5.82 -12.37
N ASN A 36 -4.48 -6.29 -12.18
CA ASN A 36 -5.64 -5.89 -12.97
C ASN A 36 -6.62 -5.11 -12.09
N ILE A 37 -6.85 -3.84 -12.42
CA ILE A 37 -7.71 -2.95 -11.63
C ILE A 37 -9.20 -3.32 -11.78
N GLU A 38 -9.61 -3.87 -12.91
CA GLU A 38 -11.03 -4.16 -13.19
C GLU A 38 -11.45 -5.50 -12.57
N ASP A 39 -10.57 -6.50 -12.65
CA ASP A 39 -10.91 -7.88 -12.25
C ASP A 39 -10.46 -8.23 -10.83
N ASP A 40 -9.38 -7.63 -10.31
CA ASP A 40 -8.81 -8.05 -9.02
C ASP A 40 -9.48 -7.36 -7.82
N ILE A 41 -10.34 -6.36 -8.01
CA ILE A 41 -10.95 -5.57 -6.92
C ILE A 41 -12.26 -6.23 -6.47
N PRO A 42 -12.33 -6.78 -5.24
CA PRO A 42 -13.54 -7.42 -4.75
C PRO A 42 -14.68 -6.43 -4.51
N VAL A 43 -15.91 -6.94 -4.55
CA VAL A 43 -17.10 -6.19 -4.15
C VAL A 43 -16.95 -5.64 -2.73
N GLY A 44 -17.33 -4.38 -2.54
CA GLY A 44 -17.24 -3.69 -1.25
C GLY A 44 -15.87 -3.08 -0.94
N VAL A 45 -14.87 -3.25 -1.81
CA VAL A 45 -13.60 -2.51 -1.73
C VAL A 45 -13.73 -1.23 -2.55
N ARG A 46 -13.59 -0.08 -1.89
CA ARG A 46 -13.76 1.23 -2.54
C ARG A 46 -12.45 1.75 -3.13
N ARG A 47 -12.49 2.36 -4.31
CA ARG A 47 -11.40 3.23 -4.78
C ARG A 47 -11.76 4.71 -4.54
N PRO A 48 -10.89 5.50 -3.92
CA PRO A 48 -11.12 6.93 -3.73
C PRO A 48 -11.45 7.71 -5.02
N ILE A 49 -10.79 7.36 -6.14
CA ILE A 49 -10.95 8.08 -7.40
C ILE A 49 -12.35 7.94 -8.00
N ASP A 50 -13.08 6.86 -7.69
CA ASP A 50 -14.45 6.64 -8.17
C ASP A 50 -15.41 7.74 -7.66
N THR A 51 -15.05 8.41 -6.57
CA THR A 51 -15.77 9.57 -6.02
C THR A 51 -14.98 10.87 -6.15
N LYS A 52 -13.97 10.92 -7.03
CA LYS A 52 -13.07 12.07 -7.27
C LYS A 52 -12.26 12.47 -6.03
N GLU A 53 -12.06 11.57 -5.09
CA GLU A 53 -11.21 11.78 -3.93
C GLU A 53 -9.79 11.27 -4.20
N LYS A 54 -8.83 11.73 -3.38
CA LYS A 54 -7.46 11.24 -3.39
C LYS A 54 -7.12 10.78 -1.97
N MET A 55 -6.33 9.73 -1.85
CA MET A 55 -5.96 9.15 -0.56
C MET A 55 -4.55 8.57 -0.63
N SER A 56 -3.72 8.85 0.35
CA SER A 56 -2.43 8.17 0.48
C SER A 56 -2.60 6.74 1.00
N ILE A 57 -1.68 5.83 0.66
CA ILE A 57 -1.74 4.45 1.16
C ILE A 57 -1.76 4.40 2.71
N CYS A 58 -1.00 5.27 3.38
CA CYS A 58 -0.97 5.32 4.85
C CYS A 58 -2.30 5.78 5.48
N GLN A 59 -3.08 6.62 4.78
CA GLN A 59 -4.45 6.92 5.19
C GLN A 59 -5.32 5.67 5.06
N ALA A 60 -5.25 4.94 3.94
CA ALA A 60 -5.98 3.69 3.79
C ALA A 60 -5.66 2.67 4.90
N PHE A 61 -4.39 2.56 5.30
CA PHE A 61 -3.99 1.74 6.45
C PHE A 61 -4.68 2.19 7.74
N THR A 62 -4.70 3.49 8.02
CA THR A 62 -5.34 4.04 9.23
C THR A 62 -6.84 3.75 9.24
N TYR A 63 -7.50 3.91 8.09
CA TYR A 63 -8.93 3.65 7.99
C TYR A 63 -9.28 2.16 8.12
N ALA A 64 -8.44 1.27 7.58
CA ALA A 64 -8.58 -0.17 7.81
C ALA A 64 -8.40 -0.51 9.30
N ARG A 65 -7.37 0.03 9.94
CA ARG A 65 -7.02 -0.21 11.36
C ARG A 65 -8.10 0.23 12.34
N ARG A 66 -8.73 1.39 12.09
CA ARG A 66 -9.59 2.06 13.08
C ARG A 66 -11.07 2.00 12.76
N PHE A 67 -11.41 1.91 11.48
CA PHE A 67 -12.79 2.05 11.00
C PHE A 67 -13.25 0.88 10.13
N LYS A 68 -12.43 -0.18 10.03
CA LYS A 68 -12.70 -1.37 9.22
C LYS A 68 -13.05 -1.05 7.76
N GLN A 69 -12.54 0.05 7.23
CA GLN A 69 -12.80 0.38 5.83
C GLN A 69 -11.84 -0.38 4.92
N LYS A 70 -12.33 -0.69 3.70
CA LYS A 70 -11.60 -1.46 2.70
C LYS A 70 -11.38 -0.57 1.49
N PHE A 71 -10.13 -0.44 1.09
CA PHE A 71 -9.74 0.42 -0.01
C PHE A 71 -8.87 -0.31 -1.02
N CYS A 72 -9.02 0.05 -2.29
CA CYS A 72 -8.01 -0.20 -3.30
C CYS A 72 -7.36 1.14 -3.66
N ILE A 73 -6.05 1.25 -3.45
CA ILE A 73 -5.27 2.43 -3.77
C ILE A 73 -4.41 2.13 -5.00
N THR A 74 -4.61 2.91 -6.05
CA THR A 74 -3.85 2.87 -7.31
C THR A 74 -3.05 4.15 -7.50
N ALA A 75 -2.29 4.24 -8.59
CA ALA A 75 -1.63 5.48 -9.01
C ALA A 75 -2.61 6.66 -9.14
N ALA A 76 -3.85 6.39 -9.56
CA ALA A 76 -4.88 7.40 -9.73
C ALA A 76 -5.46 7.88 -8.39
N ASP A 77 -5.31 7.13 -7.30
CA ASP A 77 -5.82 7.48 -5.97
C ASP A 77 -4.75 8.18 -5.13
N ASN A 78 -3.51 7.67 -5.21
CA ASN A 78 -2.42 8.03 -4.33
C ASN A 78 -1.80 9.39 -4.67
N PHE A 79 -1.86 10.32 -3.71
CA PHE A 79 -1.19 11.62 -3.82
C PHE A 79 0.22 11.63 -3.18
N CYS A 80 0.66 10.55 -2.54
CA CYS A 80 1.96 10.47 -1.88
C CYS A 80 3.06 10.05 -2.86
N THR A 81 3.91 11.00 -3.28
CA THR A 81 4.97 10.76 -4.27
C THR A 81 5.88 9.59 -3.90
N PRO A 82 6.42 9.48 -2.67
CA PRO A 82 7.34 8.38 -2.34
C PRO A 82 6.70 7.01 -2.36
N SER A 83 5.42 6.93 -2.04
CA SER A 83 4.66 5.70 -2.15
C SER A 83 4.47 5.29 -3.61
N SER A 84 4.08 6.21 -4.49
CA SER A 84 3.93 5.91 -5.93
C SER A 84 5.23 5.44 -6.56
N VAL A 85 6.33 6.07 -6.13
CA VAL A 85 7.70 5.73 -6.53
C VAL A 85 8.08 4.35 -6.01
N ALA A 86 7.87 4.07 -4.72
CA ALA A 86 8.22 2.79 -4.08
C ALA A 86 7.46 1.60 -4.64
N HIS A 87 6.28 1.84 -5.21
CA HIS A 87 5.48 0.80 -5.84
C HIS A 87 5.66 0.72 -7.36
N GLY A 88 6.49 1.58 -7.96
CA GLY A 88 6.73 1.60 -9.41
C GLY A 88 5.49 2.00 -10.22
N TRP A 89 4.55 2.73 -9.61
CA TRP A 89 3.27 3.09 -10.23
C TRP A 89 3.35 4.24 -11.21
N VAL A 90 4.34 5.12 -11.04
CA VAL A 90 4.52 6.32 -11.85
C VAL A 90 6.00 6.42 -12.22
N PRO A 91 6.34 6.65 -13.51
CA PRO A 91 7.71 6.95 -13.89
C PRO A 91 8.07 8.35 -13.36
N LEU A 92 9.09 8.43 -12.50
CA LEU A 92 9.59 9.67 -11.93
C LEU A 92 11.11 9.71 -12.02
N THR A 93 11.64 10.86 -12.40
CA THR A 93 13.08 11.14 -12.41
C THR A 93 13.62 11.25 -10.98
N MET A 94 14.93 11.09 -10.83
CA MET A 94 15.59 11.29 -9.52
C MET A 94 15.42 12.73 -9.03
N GLU A 95 15.45 13.69 -9.95
CA GLU A 95 15.27 15.11 -9.66
C GLU A 95 13.87 15.40 -9.10
N GLU A 96 12.81 14.89 -9.73
CA GLU A 96 11.43 15.06 -9.26
C GLU A 96 11.21 14.39 -7.89
N PHE A 97 11.80 13.20 -7.69
CA PHE A 97 11.76 12.53 -6.40
C PHE A 97 12.44 13.37 -5.31
N VAL A 98 13.67 13.83 -5.57
CA VAL A 98 14.45 14.66 -4.64
C VAL A 98 13.70 15.95 -4.29
N GLU A 99 13.18 16.65 -5.30
CA GLU A 99 12.38 17.86 -5.11
C GLU A 99 11.18 17.58 -4.20
N SER A 100 10.44 16.49 -4.46
CA SER A 100 9.27 16.15 -3.66
C SER A 100 9.59 15.87 -2.19
N GLN A 101 10.79 15.35 -1.87
CA GLN A 101 11.20 15.11 -0.48
C GLN A 101 11.53 16.42 0.25
N VAL A 102 12.23 17.32 -0.44
CA VAL A 102 12.61 18.63 0.10
C VAL A 102 11.38 19.51 0.28
N ARG A 103 10.48 19.54 -0.70
CA ARG A 103 9.24 20.34 -0.67
C ARG A 103 8.31 19.90 0.46
N GLN A 104 8.27 18.60 0.76
CA GLN A 104 7.52 18.04 1.89
C GLN A 104 8.25 18.16 3.24
N LYS A 105 9.47 18.72 3.25
CA LYS A 105 10.34 18.87 4.44
C LYS A 105 10.71 17.54 5.10
N TRP A 106 10.72 16.45 4.34
CA TRP A 106 11.20 15.14 4.81
C TRP A 106 12.71 15.04 4.75
N SER A 107 13.33 15.81 3.86
CA SER A 107 14.77 15.95 3.75
C SER A 107 15.18 17.40 3.93
N LYS A 108 16.30 17.60 4.64
CA LYS A 108 16.83 18.93 4.97
C LYS A 108 17.09 19.77 3.72
N ASP A 109 17.72 19.16 2.73
CA ASP A 109 18.12 19.78 1.47
C ASP A 109 18.29 18.71 0.38
N ALA A 110 18.44 19.15 -0.86
CA ALA A 110 18.58 18.26 -2.01
C ALA A 110 19.85 17.39 -1.94
N GLN A 111 20.93 17.87 -1.32
CA GLN A 111 22.19 17.13 -1.20
C GLN A 111 22.03 15.96 -0.22
N ALA A 112 21.37 16.20 0.91
CA ALA A 112 21.02 15.15 1.87
C ALA A 112 20.13 14.08 1.23
N GLU A 113 19.14 14.51 0.44
CA GLU A 113 18.24 13.58 -0.23
C GLU A 113 18.93 12.76 -1.32
N LYS A 114 19.77 13.37 -2.15
CA LYS A 114 20.54 12.64 -3.17
C LYS A 114 21.38 11.53 -2.56
N ARG A 115 22.11 11.80 -1.46
CA ARG A 115 22.89 10.77 -0.75
C ARG A 115 22.03 9.60 -0.26
N ARG A 116 20.83 9.89 0.25
CA ARG A 116 19.86 8.87 0.70
C ARG A 116 19.29 8.06 -0.46
N ALA A 117 18.92 8.76 -1.53
CA ALA A 117 18.29 8.18 -2.70
C ALA A 117 19.27 7.32 -3.49
N GLU A 118 20.53 7.72 -3.67
CA GLU A 118 21.57 6.92 -4.35
C GLU A 118 21.66 5.47 -3.82
N HIS A 119 21.62 5.29 -2.50
CA HIS A 119 21.67 3.96 -1.89
C HIS A 119 20.35 3.20 -2.02
N THR A 120 19.23 3.88 -1.84
CA THR A 120 17.90 3.23 -1.77
C THR A 120 17.33 2.94 -3.16
N TYR A 121 17.50 3.87 -4.10
CA TYR A 121 16.92 3.83 -5.44
C TYR A 121 17.63 2.83 -6.35
N ALA A 122 18.96 2.79 -6.29
CA ALA A 122 19.76 1.86 -7.10
C ALA A 122 19.48 0.39 -6.79
N GLN A 123 19.13 0.06 -5.54
CA GLN A 123 18.93 -1.33 -5.11
C GLN A 123 17.49 -1.81 -5.16
N ASN A 124 16.52 -0.99 -4.75
CA ASN A 124 15.15 -1.48 -4.50
C ASN A 124 14.16 -1.21 -5.64
N PHE A 125 14.37 -0.17 -6.46
CA PHE A 125 13.31 0.34 -7.34
C PHE A 125 13.30 -0.28 -8.73
N LYS A 126 14.47 -0.68 -9.25
CA LYS A 126 14.57 -1.30 -10.59
C LYS A 126 13.70 -2.57 -10.68
N ASN A 127 13.70 -3.38 -9.63
CA ASN A 127 12.96 -4.63 -9.59
C ASN A 127 11.45 -4.42 -9.43
N ILE A 128 11.02 -3.30 -8.83
CA ILE A 128 9.62 -3.11 -8.42
C ILE A 128 8.71 -2.77 -9.60
N ILE A 129 9.22 -2.02 -10.59
CA ILE A 129 8.50 -1.72 -11.83
C ILE A 129 8.24 -3.00 -12.62
N GLU A 130 9.21 -3.92 -12.64
CA GLU A 130 9.10 -5.21 -13.33
C GLU A 130 8.03 -6.13 -12.72
N LEU A 131 7.67 -5.94 -11.44
CA LEU A 131 6.58 -6.69 -10.80
C LEU A 131 5.20 -6.33 -11.38
N ALA A 132 5.09 -5.17 -12.05
CA ALA A 132 3.91 -4.71 -12.78
C ALA A 132 2.61 -4.64 -11.94
N TYR A 133 2.73 -4.41 -10.63
CA TYR A 133 1.58 -4.14 -9.77
C TYR A 133 0.99 -2.75 -10.05
N ARG A 134 -0.33 -2.65 -9.99
CA ARG A 134 -1.09 -1.44 -10.36
C ARG A 134 -1.88 -0.84 -9.20
N GLY A 135 -1.96 -1.54 -8.08
CA GLY A 135 -2.62 -1.07 -6.88
C GLY A 135 -2.33 -1.97 -5.68
N VAL A 136 -2.79 -1.51 -4.53
CA VAL A 136 -2.87 -2.30 -3.30
C VAL A 136 -4.29 -2.30 -2.76
N ILE A 137 -4.80 -3.47 -2.42
CA ILE A 137 -5.99 -3.62 -1.60
C ILE A 137 -5.54 -3.63 -0.14
N VAL A 138 -6.23 -2.81 0.64
CA VAL A 138 -6.02 -2.62 2.08
C VAL A 138 -7.36 -2.87 2.77
N SER A 139 -7.35 -3.75 3.76
CA SER A 139 -8.51 -4.02 4.61
C SER A 139 -8.06 -4.48 6.00
N PRO A 140 -8.90 -4.36 7.03
CA PRO A 140 -8.69 -5.11 8.27
C PRO A 140 -8.61 -6.61 7.98
N LEU A 141 -7.64 -7.29 8.60
CA LEU A 141 -7.38 -8.72 8.41
C LEU A 141 -8.59 -9.57 8.83
N THR A 142 -9.29 -9.16 9.89
CA THR A 142 -10.48 -9.82 10.46
C THR A 142 -11.63 -9.98 9.48
N GLU A 143 -11.68 -9.18 8.41
CA GLU A 143 -12.73 -9.21 7.39
C GLU A 143 -12.14 -9.02 5.99
N THR A 144 -10.90 -9.46 5.80
CA THR A 144 -10.20 -9.31 4.52
C THR A 144 -10.96 -10.04 3.41
N PRO A 145 -11.17 -9.41 2.23
CA PRO A 145 -11.85 -10.04 1.10
C PRO A 145 -10.88 -10.81 0.19
N VAL A 146 -9.59 -10.88 0.55
CA VAL A 146 -8.51 -11.41 -0.30
C VAL A 146 -7.52 -12.20 0.53
N ILE A 147 -6.77 -13.06 -0.13
CA ILE A 147 -5.58 -13.69 0.46
C ILE A 147 -4.43 -12.67 0.42
N PRO A 148 -3.95 -12.16 1.57
CA PRO A 148 -2.93 -11.12 1.62
C PRO A 148 -1.56 -11.61 1.17
N ASP A 149 -0.78 -10.69 0.61
CA ASP A 149 0.66 -10.89 0.40
C ASP A 149 1.48 -10.44 1.62
N ALA A 150 0.93 -9.51 2.42
CA ALA A 150 1.54 -9.02 3.65
C ALA A 150 0.48 -8.70 4.72
N ILE A 151 0.89 -8.81 5.99
CA ILE A 151 0.08 -8.49 7.17
C ILE A 151 0.86 -7.49 8.02
N MET A 152 0.17 -6.46 8.53
CA MET A 152 0.77 -5.35 9.30
C MET A 152 -0.06 -4.95 10.53
#